data_AF-A0A1G2Q4D9-F1
#
_entry.id   AF-A0A1G2Q4D9-F1
#
_cell.length_a   1.000
_cell.length_b   1.000
_cell.length_c   1.000
_cell.angle_alpha   90.00
_cell.angle_beta   90.00
_cell.angle_gamma   90.00
#
_symmetry.space_group_name_H-M   'P 1'
#
loop_
_entity.id
_entity.type
_entity.pdbx_description
1 polymer ?
#
loop_
_entity_poly.entity_id
_entity_poly.type
_entity_poly.pdbx_seq_one_letter_code
_entity_poly.pdbx_strand_id
1 'polypeptide(L)'
;MHILHTLLADSRVRKIVAIDYLPFTYKRAVRQWFQNVLSGPAGQVLGRGLGYKLTALNNYEIEKTGYVMPGAGGPDEIKHKLLVYSSVQSAWSETAFYRRLNQELKRLNLKNIVLWSYLPTFVGYFGSVGEQVAVFDAVDNWLEHSSYIKVKERIKVNYQTIRTKADLIFTTAADLAKLFNLPEGCIFVPNGVDFERINQAPRLTGRDIAQLPRPIIGYIGTIQEDRVDVELIRYLAEANPQKSFVLIGGVWPGLRKKIKERLQSLPNLHFLGRKSFRETPQYLREFDVAIIPHLQNEFNRHTNPMKLYEYLAAGKPVVATPGAGLDEFKDLVYLAAKPEDFNQALIQALQENGNELKERRMVAAAHESWTERVNVMLDKIFAKLDS
;
A
#
# COMPACT_ATOMS: atom_id res chain seq x y z
N MET A 1 -6.90 1.44 5.17
CA MET A 1 -7.59 2.01 6.35
C MET A 1 -8.84 2.77 5.91
N HIS A 2 -8.76 3.70 4.95
CA HIS A 2 -9.92 4.48 4.49
C HIS A 2 -11.13 3.66 3.97
N ILE A 3 -10.88 2.54 3.25
CA ILE A 3 -11.95 1.62 2.77
C ILE A 3 -12.73 1.02 3.92
N LEU A 4 -11.98 0.52 4.89
CA LEU A 4 -12.55 -0.10 6.07
C LEU A 4 -13.28 0.97 6.88
N HIS A 5 -12.75 2.18 7.05
CA HIS A 5 -13.43 3.25 7.80
C HIS A 5 -14.80 3.61 7.22
N THR A 6 -14.91 3.71 5.90
CA THR A 6 -16.17 4.08 5.24
C THR A 6 -17.17 2.93 5.23
N LEU A 7 -16.71 1.67 5.05
CA LEU A 7 -17.56 0.48 5.22
C LEU A 7 -18.19 0.44 6.63
N LEU A 8 -17.45 0.87 7.67
CA LEU A 8 -17.95 0.84 9.06
C LEU A 8 -19.02 1.89 9.35
N ALA A 9 -19.03 2.99 8.59
CA ALA A 9 -20.02 4.06 8.74
C ALA A 9 -21.38 3.69 8.12
N ASP A 10 -21.41 2.78 7.15
CA ASP A 10 -22.66 2.33 6.52
C ASP A 10 -23.45 1.39 7.45
N SER A 11 -24.77 1.56 7.48
CA SER A 11 -25.69 0.82 8.35
C SER A 11 -25.95 -0.62 7.86
N ARG A 12 -25.75 -0.90 6.57
CA ARG A 12 -25.88 -2.23 5.97
C ARG A 12 -24.70 -3.14 6.32
N VAL A 13 -23.51 -2.57 6.52
CA VAL A 13 -22.34 -3.35 6.99
C VAL A 13 -22.45 -3.60 8.49
N ARG A 14 -22.88 -4.81 8.85
CA ARG A 14 -22.98 -5.19 10.26
C ARG A 14 -21.59 -5.49 10.85
N LYS A 15 -20.75 -6.28 10.17
CA LYS A 15 -19.35 -6.58 10.59
C LYS A 15 -18.44 -6.94 9.40
N ILE A 16 -17.19 -6.48 9.45
CA ILE A 16 -16.11 -6.78 8.50
C ILE A 16 -15.07 -7.65 9.21
N VAL A 17 -14.67 -8.76 8.58
CA VAL A 17 -13.57 -9.59 9.04
C VAL A 17 -12.45 -9.53 8.01
N ALA A 18 -11.39 -8.79 8.35
CA ALA A 18 -10.16 -8.74 7.60
C ALA A 18 -9.20 -9.83 8.08
N ILE A 19 -8.73 -10.67 7.16
CA ILE A 19 -7.73 -11.69 7.45
C ILE A 19 -6.34 -11.13 7.10
N ASP A 20 -5.50 -10.97 8.12
CA ASP A 20 -4.14 -10.46 7.97
C ASP A 20 -3.12 -11.57 8.24
N TYR A 21 -2.27 -11.89 7.26
CA TYR A 21 -1.17 -12.82 7.49
C TYR A 21 0.12 -12.06 7.74
N LEU A 22 0.85 -12.50 8.76
CA LEU A 22 2.18 -12.01 9.03
C LEU A 22 3.19 -12.73 8.11
N PRO A 23 4.21 -12.01 7.59
CA PRO A 23 5.06 -12.53 6.52
C PRO A 23 5.90 -13.73 6.94
N PHE A 24 6.18 -14.58 5.94
CA PHE A 24 6.56 -15.99 6.06
C PHE A 24 7.80 -16.35 6.89
N THR A 25 8.84 -15.50 6.99
CA THR A 25 9.99 -15.91 7.81
C THR A 25 9.61 -15.83 9.28
N TYR A 26 9.70 -16.93 10.03
CA TYR A 26 9.35 -16.99 11.46
C TYR A 26 9.89 -15.79 12.25
N LYS A 27 11.13 -15.35 11.96
CA LYS A 27 11.74 -14.15 12.54
C LYS A 27 11.02 -12.84 12.20
N ARG A 28 10.56 -12.65 10.95
CA ARG A 28 9.79 -11.46 10.51
C ARG A 28 8.34 -11.54 10.96
N ALA A 29 7.73 -12.73 10.92
CA ALA A 29 6.41 -13.00 11.44
C ALA A 29 6.33 -12.66 12.93
N VAL A 30 7.27 -13.16 13.73
CA VAL A 30 7.37 -12.90 15.16
C VAL A 30 7.71 -11.43 15.43
N ARG A 31 8.66 -10.83 14.71
CA ARG A 31 9.00 -9.40 14.87
C ARG A 31 7.84 -8.48 14.52
N GLN A 32 7.14 -8.74 13.41
CA GLN A 32 6.00 -7.95 12.98
C GLN A 32 4.76 -8.23 13.83
N TRP A 33 4.60 -9.46 14.34
CA TRP A 33 3.61 -9.78 15.37
C TRP A 33 3.88 -8.98 16.64
N PHE A 34 5.11 -8.98 17.16
CA PHE A 34 5.48 -8.17 18.32
C PHE A 34 5.29 -6.68 18.05
N GLN A 35 5.66 -6.17 16.87
CA GLN A 35 5.42 -4.78 16.47
C GLN A 35 3.93 -4.46 16.32
N ASN A 36 3.09 -5.35 15.79
CA ASN A 36 1.64 -5.17 15.69
C ASN A 36 0.92 -5.41 17.04
N VAL A 37 1.55 -6.13 17.97
CA VAL A 37 1.07 -6.31 19.35
C VAL A 37 1.43 -5.09 20.21
N LEU A 38 2.62 -4.50 20.02
CA LEU A 38 3.13 -3.37 20.80
C LEU A 38 2.80 -1.99 20.19
N SER A 39 2.59 -1.91 18.87
CA SER A 39 2.44 -0.67 18.09
C SER A 39 1.38 -0.79 16.97
N GLY A 40 0.50 -1.80 17.06
CA GLY A 40 -0.63 -1.94 16.14
C GLY A 40 -1.68 -0.83 16.30
N PRO A 41 -2.68 -0.75 15.39
CA PRO A 41 -3.71 0.28 15.47
C PRO A 41 -4.43 0.22 16.82
N ALA A 42 -4.81 1.38 17.35
CA ALA A 42 -5.58 1.48 18.58
C ALA A 42 -6.86 0.64 18.45
N GLY A 43 -6.92 -0.48 19.17
CA GLY A 43 -8.00 -1.44 19.03
C GLY A 43 -8.07 -2.39 20.22
N GLN A 44 -9.29 -2.81 20.54
CA GLN A 44 -9.52 -3.76 21.63
C GLN A 44 -9.16 -5.17 21.19
N VAL A 45 -8.28 -5.84 21.94
CA VAL A 45 -7.98 -7.25 21.71
C VAL A 45 -9.15 -8.09 22.21
N LEU A 46 -9.88 -8.72 21.29
CA LEU A 46 -11.02 -9.57 21.61
C LEU A 46 -10.63 -11.04 21.85
N GLY A 47 -9.48 -11.47 21.35
CA GLY A 47 -8.96 -12.83 21.52
C GLY A 47 -7.47 -12.94 21.19
N ARG A 48 -6.75 -13.79 21.92
CA ARG A 48 -5.32 -14.06 21.71
C ARG A 48 -4.98 -15.47 22.16
N GLY A 49 -4.06 -16.12 21.45
CA GLY A 49 -3.49 -17.39 21.87
C GLY A 49 -2.20 -17.71 21.11
N LEU A 50 -1.76 -18.96 21.14
CA LEU A 50 -0.50 -19.38 20.52
C LEU A 50 -0.57 -19.18 18.99
N GLY A 51 0.10 -18.14 18.50
CA GLY A 51 0.23 -17.84 17.08
C GLY A 51 -0.93 -17.08 16.44
N TYR A 52 -1.88 -16.53 17.21
CA TYR A 52 -2.95 -15.69 16.63
C TYR A 52 -3.39 -14.54 17.57
N LYS A 53 -3.96 -13.50 16.97
CA LYS A 53 -4.57 -12.34 17.63
C LYS A 53 -5.80 -11.90 16.84
N LEU A 54 -6.91 -11.69 17.53
CA LEU A 54 -8.12 -11.07 17.00
C LEU A 54 -8.30 -9.70 17.64
N THR A 55 -8.30 -8.66 16.81
CA THR A 55 -8.40 -7.26 17.25
C THR A 55 -9.64 -6.63 16.66
N ALA A 56 -10.46 -5.99 17.49
CA ALA A 56 -11.44 -5.04 17.02
C ALA A 56 -10.77 -3.67 16.91
N LEU A 57 -10.77 -3.06 15.73
CA LEU A 57 -10.28 -1.70 15.60
C LEU A 57 -11.35 -0.76 16.15
N ASN A 58 -10.97 0.12 17.09
CA ASN A 58 -11.90 1.07 17.67
C ASN A 58 -12.09 2.23 16.71
N ASN A 59 -13.28 2.84 16.72
CA ASN A 59 -13.64 4.07 15.99
C ASN A 59 -12.81 5.31 16.37
N TYR A 60 -11.66 5.17 17.02
CA TYR A 60 -10.91 6.26 17.67
C TYR A 60 -10.22 7.23 16.68
N GLU A 61 -10.26 6.97 15.37
CA GLU A 61 -9.90 7.96 14.33
C GLU A 61 -11.12 8.71 13.75
N ILE A 62 -12.35 8.30 14.05
CA ILE A 62 -13.60 8.94 13.54
C ILE A 62 -13.84 10.32 14.18
N GLU A 63 -13.43 10.53 15.43
CA GLU A 63 -13.62 11.81 16.13
C GLU A 63 -12.60 12.89 15.73
N LYS A 64 -11.45 12.52 15.14
CA LYS A 64 -10.39 13.49 14.79
C LYS A 64 -10.47 14.04 13.36
N THR A 65 -11.24 13.42 12.48
CA THR A 65 -11.44 13.90 11.10
C THR A 65 -12.64 14.83 10.94
N GLY A 66 -13.37 15.14 12.03
CA GLY A 66 -14.44 16.15 12.03
C GLY A 66 -15.69 15.79 11.23
N TYR A 67 -15.81 14.54 10.75
CA TYR A 67 -16.95 14.11 9.95
C TYR A 67 -17.98 13.39 10.83
N VAL A 68 -18.99 14.13 11.29
CA VAL A 68 -20.17 13.57 11.98
C VAL A 68 -21.31 13.49 10.96
N MET A 69 -21.70 12.28 10.56
CA MET A 69 -22.91 12.08 9.76
C MET A 69 -24.15 12.05 10.67
N PRO A 70 -25.25 12.73 10.30
CA PRO A 70 -26.50 12.66 11.04
C PRO A 70 -27.11 11.25 10.95
N GLY A 71 -27.50 10.65 12.07
CA GLY A 71 -28.27 9.40 12.09
C GLY A 71 -27.54 8.15 12.58
N ALA A 72 -26.33 8.27 13.18
CA ALA A 72 -25.71 7.14 13.87
C ALA A 72 -26.56 6.75 15.10
N GLY A 73 -27.10 5.53 15.09
CA GLY A 73 -27.88 4.95 16.18
C GLY A 73 -27.13 4.93 17.52
N GLY A 74 -27.91 4.80 18.61
CA GLY A 74 -27.48 5.04 19.98
C GLY A 74 -26.30 4.19 20.52
N PRO A 75 -25.82 4.53 21.74
CA PRO A 75 -24.46 4.25 22.22
C PRO A 75 -24.04 2.79 22.43
N ASP A 76 -24.97 1.83 22.36
CA ASP A 76 -24.72 0.46 22.84
C ASP A 76 -24.77 -0.65 21.79
N GLU A 77 -25.17 -0.41 20.54
CA GLU A 77 -25.33 -1.51 19.57
C GLU A 77 -24.13 -1.77 18.64
N ILE A 78 -23.10 -0.92 18.62
CA ILE A 78 -22.07 -1.00 17.58
C ILE A 78 -20.68 -0.61 18.11
N LYS A 79 -20.09 -1.40 19.01
CA LYS A 79 -18.71 -1.12 19.49
C LYS A 79 -17.59 -1.69 18.61
N HIS A 80 -17.85 -2.71 17.77
CA HIS A 80 -16.79 -3.41 17.00
C HIS A 80 -17.26 -3.89 15.62
N LYS A 81 -17.29 -3.00 14.61
CA LYS A 81 -17.64 -3.40 13.23
C LYS A 81 -16.45 -3.91 12.39
N LEU A 82 -15.20 -3.62 12.74
CA LEU A 82 -14.01 -4.10 12.02
C LEU A 82 -13.18 -5.03 12.88
N LEU A 83 -13.04 -6.28 12.43
CA LEU A 83 -12.26 -7.31 13.06
C LEU A 83 -11.06 -7.65 12.19
N VAL A 84 -9.86 -7.59 12.76
CA VAL A 84 -8.62 -8.05 12.11
C VAL A 84 -8.17 -9.32 12.80
N TYR A 85 -8.20 -10.43 12.05
CA TYR A 85 -7.65 -11.71 12.49
C TYR A 85 -6.23 -11.87 11.96
N SER A 86 -5.24 -11.69 12.83
CA SER A 86 -3.84 -11.89 12.51
C SER A 86 -3.36 -13.25 12.99
N SER A 87 -2.77 -14.06 12.12
CA SER A 87 -2.26 -15.38 12.50
C SER A 87 -0.98 -15.77 11.78
N VAL A 88 -0.13 -16.50 12.50
CA VAL A 88 1.03 -17.24 11.97
C VAL A 88 0.79 -18.74 11.99
N GLN A 89 -0.38 -19.20 12.48
CA GLN A 89 -0.68 -20.62 12.62
C GLN A 89 -0.68 -21.36 11.28
N SER A 90 -1.04 -20.68 10.21
CA SER A 90 -1.02 -21.24 8.86
C SER A 90 0.39 -21.62 8.39
N ALA A 91 1.45 -21.07 9.01
CA ALA A 91 2.83 -21.46 8.70
C ALA A 91 3.18 -22.88 9.18
N TRP A 92 2.43 -23.45 10.13
CA TRP A 92 2.68 -24.80 10.68
C TRP A 92 1.47 -25.74 10.63
N SER A 93 0.24 -25.22 10.62
CA SER A 93 -0.98 -26.02 10.44
C SER A 93 -2.14 -25.17 9.92
N GLU A 94 -2.48 -25.34 8.65
CA GLU A 94 -3.66 -24.71 8.04
C GLU A 94 -4.95 -25.13 8.74
N THR A 95 -5.09 -26.41 9.07
CA THR A 95 -6.25 -26.91 9.80
C THR A 95 -6.41 -26.23 11.16
N ALA A 96 -5.30 -26.00 11.88
CA ALA A 96 -5.35 -25.26 13.14
C ALA A 96 -5.77 -23.81 12.94
N PHE A 97 -5.25 -23.16 11.89
CA PHE A 97 -5.65 -21.81 11.52
C PHE A 97 -7.15 -21.70 11.22
N TYR A 98 -7.68 -22.54 10.31
CA TYR A 98 -9.10 -22.52 9.95
C TYR A 98 -10.01 -22.86 11.14
N ARG A 99 -9.64 -23.88 11.93
CA ARG A 99 -10.36 -24.25 13.15
C ARG A 99 -10.41 -23.09 14.12
N ARG A 100 -9.29 -22.40 14.34
CA ARG A 100 -9.23 -21.30 15.32
C ARG A 100 -10.00 -20.08 14.85
N LEU A 101 -9.88 -19.73 13.57
CA LEU A 101 -10.68 -18.67 12.96
C LEU A 101 -12.18 -18.96 13.18
N ASN A 102 -12.66 -20.14 12.77
CA ASN A 102 -14.06 -20.52 12.92
C ASN A 102 -14.53 -20.55 14.39
N GLN A 103 -13.68 -20.96 15.34
CA GLN A 103 -14.00 -20.90 16.76
C GLN A 103 -14.22 -19.46 17.25
N GLU A 104 -13.35 -18.52 16.86
CA GLU A 104 -13.49 -17.12 17.26
C GLU A 104 -14.71 -16.45 16.63
N LEU A 105 -14.98 -16.71 15.34
CA LEU A 105 -16.14 -16.16 14.66
C LEU A 105 -17.46 -16.67 15.27
N LYS A 106 -17.52 -17.97 15.63
CA LYS A 106 -18.64 -18.56 16.37
C LYS A 106 -18.77 -17.99 17.78
N ARG A 107 -17.66 -17.85 18.52
CA ARG A 107 -17.66 -17.29 19.88
C ARG A 107 -18.21 -15.87 19.92
N LEU A 108 -17.89 -15.07 18.91
CA LEU A 108 -18.39 -13.70 18.78
C LEU A 108 -19.80 -13.61 18.17
N ASN A 109 -20.43 -14.75 17.87
CA ASN A 109 -21.74 -14.87 17.22
C ASN A 109 -21.86 -13.95 16.00
N LEU A 110 -20.81 -13.94 15.16
CA LEU A 110 -20.76 -13.10 13.98
C LEU A 110 -21.70 -13.69 12.93
N LYS A 111 -22.65 -12.88 12.49
CA LYS A 111 -23.51 -13.12 11.33
C LYS A 111 -23.32 -11.96 10.36
N ASN A 112 -23.64 -12.17 9.09
CA ASN A 112 -23.61 -11.12 8.06
C ASN A 112 -22.22 -10.50 7.90
N ILE A 113 -21.24 -11.35 7.58
CA ILE A 113 -19.83 -10.99 7.53
C ILE A 113 -19.47 -10.56 6.10
N VAL A 114 -18.81 -9.42 5.96
CA VAL A 114 -17.97 -9.15 4.77
C VAL A 114 -16.56 -9.66 5.07
N LEU A 115 -16.14 -10.69 4.34
CA LEU A 115 -14.79 -11.26 4.43
C LEU A 115 -13.85 -10.45 3.52
N TRP A 116 -12.76 -9.91 4.08
CA TRP A 116 -11.73 -9.20 3.33
C TRP A 116 -10.39 -9.92 3.41
N SER A 117 -9.84 -10.32 2.28
CA SER A 117 -8.51 -10.93 2.17
C SER A 117 -7.65 -10.23 1.14
N TYR A 118 -6.32 -10.25 1.32
CA TYR A 118 -5.38 -9.65 0.38
C TYR A 118 -4.16 -10.53 0.06
N LEU A 119 -3.95 -11.63 0.80
CA LEU A 119 -2.82 -12.54 0.59
C LEU A 119 -3.27 -13.88 0.03
N PRO A 120 -2.71 -14.31 -1.12
CA PRO A 120 -3.16 -15.52 -1.81
C PRO A 120 -2.47 -16.79 -1.29
N THR A 121 -1.80 -16.76 -0.13
CA THR A 121 -1.05 -17.93 0.38
C THR A 121 -1.97 -18.99 0.97
N PHE A 122 -3.09 -18.56 1.57
CA PHE A 122 -4.08 -19.44 2.19
C PHE A 122 -5.47 -18.92 1.82
N VAL A 123 -6.35 -19.84 1.44
CA VAL A 123 -7.65 -19.51 0.84
C VAL A 123 -8.77 -20.46 1.30
N GLY A 124 -8.47 -21.41 2.19
CA GLY A 124 -9.46 -22.40 2.63
C GLY A 124 -10.60 -21.82 3.48
N TYR A 125 -10.48 -20.57 3.96
CA TYR A 125 -11.56 -19.91 4.70
C TYR A 125 -12.67 -19.37 3.78
N PHE A 126 -12.41 -19.14 2.50
CA PHE A 126 -13.43 -18.72 1.53
C PHE A 126 -14.54 -19.78 1.43
N GLY A 127 -15.77 -19.34 1.67
CA GLY A 127 -17.01 -20.10 1.73
C GLY A 127 -17.20 -20.91 3.02
N SER A 128 -16.40 -20.67 4.08
CA SER A 128 -16.48 -21.48 5.31
C SER A 128 -16.60 -20.68 6.60
N VAL A 129 -16.61 -19.35 6.51
CA VAL A 129 -16.67 -18.47 7.69
C VAL A 129 -18.04 -17.82 7.90
N GLY A 130 -19.02 -18.13 7.04
CA GLY A 130 -20.37 -17.58 7.11
C GLY A 130 -20.45 -16.16 6.57
N GLU A 131 -19.57 -15.84 5.62
CA GLU A 131 -19.59 -14.59 4.88
C GLU A 131 -20.83 -14.46 3.98
N GLN A 132 -21.33 -13.24 3.86
CA GLN A 132 -22.31 -12.85 2.85
C GLN A 132 -21.63 -12.38 1.57
N VAL A 133 -20.49 -11.70 1.73
CA VAL A 133 -19.67 -11.23 0.61
C VAL A 133 -18.20 -11.54 0.93
N ALA A 134 -17.55 -12.22 0.01
CA ALA A 134 -16.12 -12.49 0.00
C ALA A 134 -15.38 -11.55 -0.95
N VAL A 135 -14.48 -10.74 -0.42
CA VAL A 135 -13.62 -9.81 -1.16
C VAL A 135 -12.17 -10.30 -1.15
N PHE A 136 -11.56 -10.32 -2.33
CA PHE A 136 -10.11 -10.44 -2.47
C PHE A 136 -9.50 -9.15 -3.05
N ASP A 137 -8.59 -8.52 -2.32
CA ASP A 137 -7.87 -7.31 -2.69
C ASP A 137 -6.48 -7.67 -3.26
N ALA A 138 -6.40 -7.70 -4.59
CA ALA A 138 -5.20 -8.03 -5.34
C ALA A 138 -4.32 -6.78 -5.50
N VAL A 139 -3.46 -6.56 -4.50
CA VAL A 139 -2.63 -5.35 -4.40
C VAL A 139 -1.31 -5.38 -5.18
N ASP A 140 -0.73 -6.57 -5.38
CA ASP A 140 0.57 -6.79 -6.03
C ASP A 140 0.58 -8.16 -6.74
N ASN A 141 1.50 -8.36 -7.70
CA ASN A 141 1.73 -9.67 -8.29
C ASN A 141 2.60 -10.54 -7.36
N TRP A 142 1.95 -11.28 -6.46
CA TRP A 142 2.62 -12.16 -5.50
C TRP A 142 3.42 -13.32 -6.12
N LEU A 143 3.21 -13.65 -7.40
CA LEU A 143 4.01 -14.67 -8.10
C LEU A 143 5.43 -14.20 -8.42
N GLU A 144 5.65 -12.89 -8.44
CA GLU A 144 6.92 -12.26 -8.81
C GLU A 144 7.63 -11.60 -7.62
N HIS A 145 7.04 -11.67 -6.42
CA HIS A 145 7.63 -11.10 -5.21
C HIS A 145 8.67 -12.07 -4.60
N SER A 146 9.89 -11.61 -4.32
CA SER A 146 11.01 -12.45 -3.84
C SER A 146 10.70 -13.28 -2.59
N SER A 147 9.98 -12.69 -1.63
CA SER A 147 9.56 -13.35 -0.38
C SER A 147 8.60 -14.53 -0.58
N TYR A 148 7.96 -14.67 -1.74
CA TYR A 148 6.92 -15.67 -2.01
C TYR A 148 7.34 -16.71 -3.05
N ILE A 149 8.57 -16.64 -3.57
CA ILE A 149 9.06 -17.53 -4.63
C ILE A 149 8.93 -19.03 -4.26
N LYS A 150 9.15 -19.37 -2.98
CA LYS A 150 9.06 -20.75 -2.47
C LYS A 150 7.64 -21.32 -2.44
N VAL A 151 6.63 -20.47 -2.52
CA VAL A 151 5.20 -20.84 -2.49
C VAL A 151 4.47 -20.45 -3.78
N LYS A 152 5.22 -20.15 -4.86
CA LYS A 152 4.67 -19.69 -6.14
C LYS A 152 3.61 -20.63 -6.71
N GLU A 153 3.88 -21.95 -6.74
CA GLU A 153 2.92 -22.93 -7.27
C GLU A 153 1.64 -23.01 -6.43
N ARG A 154 1.76 -22.90 -5.10
CA ARG A 154 0.60 -22.80 -4.22
C ARG A 154 -0.22 -21.55 -4.50
N ILE A 155 0.43 -20.39 -4.70
CA ILE A 155 -0.25 -19.14 -5.03
C ILE A 155 -1.02 -19.28 -6.36
N LYS A 156 -0.43 -19.91 -7.38
CA LYS A 156 -1.12 -20.16 -8.66
C LYS A 156 -2.40 -20.97 -8.47
N VAL A 157 -2.35 -22.06 -7.69
CA VAL A 157 -3.54 -22.87 -7.37
C VAL A 157 -4.56 -22.04 -6.59
N ASN A 158 -4.09 -21.26 -5.62
CA ASN A 158 -4.96 -20.44 -4.79
C ASN A 158 -5.66 -19.32 -5.56
N TYR A 159 -5.06 -18.77 -6.62
CA TYR A 159 -5.76 -17.82 -7.50
C TYR A 159 -6.97 -18.44 -8.20
N GLN A 160 -6.96 -19.75 -8.51
CA GLN A 160 -8.15 -20.43 -9.04
C GLN A 160 -9.24 -20.56 -7.97
N THR A 161 -8.87 -20.84 -6.73
CA THR A 161 -9.82 -20.84 -5.60
C THR A 161 -10.39 -19.45 -5.35
N ILE A 162 -9.56 -18.40 -5.38
CA ILE A 162 -10.01 -17.01 -5.21
C ILE A 162 -10.97 -16.63 -6.33
N ARG A 163 -10.61 -16.91 -7.60
CA ARG A 163 -11.48 -16.68 -8.76
C ARG A 163 -12.85 -17.30 -8.57
N THR A 164 -12.92 -18.52 -8.02
CA THR A 164 -14.17 -19.28 -7.92
C THR A 164 -14.98 -18.98 -6.68
N LYS A 165 -14.35 -18.50 -5.60
CA LYS A 165 -15.02 -18.32 -4.30
C LYS A 165 -15.12 -16.88 -3.81
N ALA A 166 -14.40 -15.93 -4.39
CA ALA A 166 -14.58 -14.52 -4.08
C ALA A 166 -15.76 -13.96 -4.90
N ASP A 167 -16.64 -13.21 -4.25
CA ASP A 167 -17.73 -12.49 -4.93
C ASP A 167 -17.19 -11.27 -5.67
N LEU A 168 -16.13 -10.66 -5.13
CA LEU A 168 -15.48 -9.46 -5.67
C LEU A 168 -13.95 -9.61 -5.59
N ILE A 169 -13.27 -9.23 -6.67
CA ILE A 169 -11.82 -9.13 -6.73
C ILE A 169 -11.46 -7.70 -7.14
N PHE A 170 -10.87 -6.93 -6.23
CA PHE A 170 -10.35 -5.60 -6.57
C PHE A 170 -8.89 -5.71 -7.01
N THR A 171 -8.51 -5.03 -8.09
CA THR A 171 -7.13 -5.02 -8.57
C THR A 171 -6.58 -3.60 -8.61
N THR A 172 -5.33 -3.42 -8.13
CA THR A 172 -4.64 -2.12 -8.18
C THR A 172 -4.03 -1.81 -9.54
N ALA A 173 -3.93 -2.80 -10.43
CA ALA A 173 -3.49 -2.67 -11.82
C ALA A 173 -4.39 -3.55 -12.71
N ALA A 174 -4.81 -3.03 -13.86
CA ALA A 174 -5.72 -3.74 -14.76
C ALA A 174 -5.19 -5.14 -15.14
N ASP A 175 -3.89 -5.27 -15.39
CA ASP A 175 -3.27 -6.54 -15.78
C ASP A 175 -3.29 -7.62 -14.67
N LEU A 176 -3.44 -7.25 -13.39
CA LEU A 176 -3.56 -8.24 -12.30
C LEU A 176 -4.82 -9.11 -12.45
N ALA A 177 -5.87 -8.62 -13.11
CA ALA A 177 -7.08 -9.39 -13.37
C ALA A 177 -6.80 -10.67 -14.19
N LYS A 178 -5.73 -10.66 -15.00
CA LYS A 178 -5.30 -11.83 -15.80
C LYS A 178 -4.86 -13.00 -14.92
N LEU A 179 -4.35 -12.75 -13.71
CA LEU A 179 -3.97 -13.80 -12.75
C LEU A 179 -5.15 -14.67 -12.32
N PHE A 180 -6.37 -14.13 -12.45
CA PHE A 180 -7.62 -14.80 -12.12
C PHE A 180 -8.38 -15.24 -13.38
N ASN A 181 -7.79 -15.15 -14.56
CA ASN A 181 -8.41 -15.23 -15.89
C ASN A 181 -9.70 -14.39 -16.06
N LEU A 182 -9.67 -13.13 -15.61
CA LEU A 182 -10.66 -12.10 -15.92
C LEU A 182 -12.13 -12.47 -15.57
N PRO A 183 -12.45 -12.83 -14.31
CA PRO A 183 -13.84 -13.08 -13.92
C PRO A 183 -14.64 -11.76 -13.92
N GLU A 184 -15.96 -11.85 -14.15
CA GLU A 184 -16.86 -10.67 -14.18
C GLU A 184 -16.83 -9.85 -12.88
N GLY A 185 -16.61 -10.49 -11.74
CA GLY A 185 -16.44 -9.83 -10.43
C GLY A 185 -15.08 -9.17 -10.20
N CYS A 186 -14.19 -9.13 -11.22
CA CYS A 186 -12.89 -8.48 -11.12
C CYS A 186 -12.97 -7.01 -11.55
N ILE A 187 -12.70 -6.11 -10.62
CA ILE A 187 -12.88 -4.67 -10.79
C ILE A 187 -11.54 -3.99 -10.57
N PHE A 188 -11.10 -3.23 -11.58
CA PHE A 188 -9.92 -2.40 -11.47
C PHE A 188 -10.22 -1.16 -10.62
N VAL A 189 -9.47 -1.00 -9.53
CA VAL A 189 -9.50 0.17 -8.66
C VAL A 189 -8.05 0.55 -8.34
N PRO A 190 -7.48 1.60 -8.98
CA PRO A 190 -6.10 2.00 -8.73
C PRO A 190 -5.91 2.49 -7.29
N ASN A 191 -4.65 2.61 -6.86
CA ASN A 191 -4.34 3.23 -5.58
C ASN A 191 -4.78 4.70 -5.58
N GLY A 192 -4.94 5.27 -4.38
CA GLY A 192 -5.28 6.67 -4.19
C GLY A 192 -4.28 7.45 -3.35
N VAL A 193 -4.59 8.73 -3.13
CA VAL A 193 -3.82 9.64 -2.27
C VAL A 193 -4.68 10.27 -1.18
N ASP A 194 -4.04 10.56 -0.05
CA ASP A 194 -4.57 11.44 0.99
C ASP A 194 -4.08 12.86 0.68
N PHE A 195 -4.83 13.57 -0.17
CA PHE A 195 -4.43 14.86 -0.72
C PHE A 195 -4.24 15.93 0.37
N GLU A 196 -5.16 15.98 1.34
CA GLU A 196 -5.11 16.93 2.45
C GLU A 196 -3.86 16.72 3.31
N ARG A 197 -3.54 15.47 3.67
CA ARG A 197 -2.32 15.19 4.44
C ARG A 197 -1.05 15.66 3.73
N ILE A 198 -1.00 15.55 2.40
CA ILE A 198 0.15 16.04 1.61
C ILE A 198 0.20 17.58 1.66
N ASN A 199 -0.94 18.24 1.46
CA ASN A 199 -1.04 19.69 1.29
C ASN A 199 -1.08 20.49 2.60
N GLN A 200 -1.40 19.86 3.73
CA GLN A 200 -1.42 20.51 5.05
C GLN A 200 -0.13 20.31 5.87
N ALA A 201 0.82 19.51 5.37
CA ALA A 201 2.07 19.25 6.09
C ALA A 201 2.90 20.52 6.31
N PRO A 202 3.44 20.79 7.51
CA PRO A 202 4.32 21.95 7.69
C PRO A 202 5.63 21.78 6.91
N ARG A 203 6.31 22.90 6.59
CA ARG A 203 7.70 22.85 6.09
C ARG A 203 8.61 22.28 7.17
N LEU A 204 9.64 21.53 6.77
CA LEU A 204 10.67 21.07 7.70
C LEU A 204 11.55 22.24 8.12
N THR A 205 11.83 22.35 9.40
CA THR A 205 12.85 23.26 9.94
C THR A 205 13.88 22.46 10.72
N GLY A 206 15.18 22.62 10.38
CA GLY A 206 16.28 22.07 11.18
C GLY A 206 16.37 20.54 11.22
N ARG A 207 16.05 19.85 10.12
CA ARG A 207 16.11 18.39 10.00
C ARG A 207 17.23 17.93 9.07
N ASP A 208 17.49 16.63 9.06
CA ASP A 208 18.57 15.95 8.33
C ASP A 208 18.61 16.22 6.81
N ILE A 209 17.49 16.57 6.19
CA ILE A 209 17.41 16.94 4.76
C ILE A 209 17.67 18.44 4.49
N ALA A 210 17.49 19.31 5.48
CA ALA A 210 17.43 20.76 5.28
C ALA A 210 18.78 21.39 4.91
N GLN A 211 19.89 20.75 5.28
CA GLN A 211 21.26 21.23 5.06
C GLN A 211 21.91 20.63 3.81
N LEU A 212 21.18 19.81 3.04
CA LEU A 212 21.75 19.17 1.87
C LEU A 212 21.86 20.17 0.70
N PRO A 213 22.95 20.10 -0.10
CA PRO A 213 23.08 20.88 -1.32
C PRO A 213 21.88 20.72 -2.25
N ARG A 214 21.45 21.83 -2.84
CA ARG A 214 20.39 21.84 -3.85
C ARG A 214 20.99 21.63 -5.24
N PRO A 215 20.24 21.03 -6.19
CA PRO A 215 18.88 20.50 -6.02
C PRO A 215 18.84 19.14 -5.32
N ILE A 216 17.73 18.86 -4.63
CA ILE A 216 17.41 17.59 -3.98
C ILE A 216 16.53 16.74 -4.90
N ILE A 217 17.06 15.59 -5.30
CA ILE A 217 16.37 14.58 -6.10
C ILE A 217 15.94 13.44 -5.18
N GLY A 218 14.64 13.27 -5.00
CA GLY A 218 14.12 12.50 -3.87
C GLY A 218 13.31 11.26 -4.22
N TYR A 219 13.48 10.21 -3.43
CA TYR A 219 12.62 9.02 -3.44
C TYR A 219 12.13 8.73 -2.01
N ILE A 220 10.83 8.55 -1.86
CA ILE A 220 10.18 8.11 -0.61
C ILE A 220 9.51 6.77 -0.86
N GLY A 221 9.96 5.74 -0.15
CA GLY A 221 9.39 4.42 -0.23
C GLY A 221 10.32 3.33 0.27
N THR A 222 9.77 2.14 0.46
CA THR A 222 10.58 0.94 0.73
C THR A 222 11.53 0.68 -0.44
N ILE A 223 12.81 0.43 -0.13
CA ILE A 223 13.87 0.13 -1.10
C ILE A 223 14.06 -1.39 -1.10
N GLN A 224 13.49 -2.05 -2.12
CA GLN A 224 13.39 -3.50 -2.23
C GLN A 224 13.95 -3.99 -3.56
N GLU A 225 14.58 -5.17 -3.54
CA GLU A 225 15.26 -5.77 -4.68
C GLU A 225 14.38 -5.99 -5.92
N ASP A 226 13.09 -6.29 -5.74
CA ASP A 226 12.16 -6.52 -6.84
C ASP A 226 11.60 -5.20 -7.41
N ARG A 227 11.80 -4.08 -6.70
CA ARG A 227 11.12 -2.81 -6.96
C ARG A 227 12.05 -1.72 -7.46
N VAL A 228 13.11 -1.42 -6.71
CA VAL A 228 13.95 -0.24 -6.94
C VAL A 228 15.20 -0.60 -7.75
N ASP A 229 15.44 0.13 -8.82
CA ASP A 229 16.66 0.02 -9.62
C ASP A 229 17.81 0.80 -8.96
N VAL A 230 18.60 0.06 -8.17
CA VAL A 230 19.80 0.57 -7.49
C VAL A 230 20.90 1.00 -8.48
N GLU A 231 20.99 0.38 -9.66
CA GLU A 231 22.03 0.76 -10.63
C GLU A 231 21.64 2.04 -11.37
N LEU A 232 20.36 2.23 -11.66
CA LEU A 232 19.86 3.51 -12.17
C LEU A 232 20.13 4.65 -11.18
N ILE A 233 19.84 4.45 -9.88
CA ILE A 233 20.17 5.45 -8.85
C ILE A 233 21.67 5.73 -8.82
N ARG A 234 22.52 4.69 -8.87
CA ARG A 234 23.98 4.84 -8.90
C ARG A 234 24.41 5.71 -10.07
N TYR A 235 23.95 5.37 -11.26
CA TYR A 235 24.25 6.10 -12.49
C TYR A 235 23.85 7.58 -12.37
N LEU A 236 22.64 7.86 -11.89
CA LEU A 236 22.16 9.25 -11.75
C LEU A 236 23.02 10.04 -10.75
N ALA A 237 23.40 9.43 -9.62
CA ALA A 237 24.27 10.08 -8.64
C ALA A 237 25.68 10.34 -9.18
N GLU A 238 26.27 9.39 -9.90
CA GLU A 238 27.59 9.53 -10.55
C GLU A 238 27.57 10.60 -11.66
N ALA A 239 26.51 10.65 -12.47
CA ALA A 239 26.35 11.62 -13.56
C ALA A 239 26.06 13.05 -13.06
N ASN A 240 25.71 13.23 -11.79
CA ASN A 240 25.29 14.51 -11.23
C ASN A 240 25.91 14.78 -9.85
N PRO A 241 27.25 14.88 -9.74
CA PRO A 241 27.97 14.98 -8.47
C PRO A 241 27.61 16.23 -7.64
N GLN A 242 27.06 17.26 -8.27
CA GLN A 242 26.63 18.52 -7.65
C GLN A 242 25.21 18.49 -7.07
N LYS A 243 24.41 17.46 -7.37
CA LYS A 243 23.01 17.32 -6.91
C LYS A 243 22.94 16.34 -5.75
N SER A 244 22.05 16.57 -4.78
CA SER A 244 21.81 15.62 -3.69
C SER A 244 20.71 14.63 -4.03
N PHE A 245 21.02 13.33 -4.01
CA PHE A 245 20.06 12.26 -4.14
C PHE A 245 19.65 11.76 -2.75
N VAL A 246 18.35 11.79 -2.44
CA VAL A 246 17.85 11.50 -1.09
C VAL A 246 16.88 10.33 -1.13
N LEU A 247 17.26 9.23 -0.49
CA LEU A 247 16.46 8.00 -0.39
C LEU A 247 15.89 7.87 1.02
N ILE A 248 14.57 7.93 1.12
CA ILE A 248 13.82 7.89 2.39
C ILE A 248 12.99 6.61 2.44
N GLY A 249 13.39 5.70 3.31
CA GLY A 249 12.64 4.46 3.55
C GLY A 249 13.49 3.33 4.12
N GLY A 250 12.84 2.18 4.31
CA GLY A 250 13.51 0.98 4.79
C GLY A 250 14.20 0.24 3.65
N VAL A 251 15.48 -0.09 3.83
CA VAL A 251 16.23 -0.97 2.93
C VAL A 251 15.96 -2.43 3.29
N TRP A 252 15.47 -3.19 2.32
CA TRP A 252 15.24 -4.62 2.46
C TRP A 252 16.55 -5.40 2.64
N PRO A 253 16.55 -6.48 3.42
CA PRO A 253 17.74 -7.29 3.65
C PRO A 253 18.46 -7.72 2.37
N GLY A 254 17.71 -8.07 1.32
CA GLY A 254 18.25 -8.49 0.02
C GLY A 254 19.12 -7.45 -0.67
N LEU A 255 18.88 -6.15 -0.42
CA LEU A 255 19.64 -5.06 -1.03
C LEU A 255 20.76 -4.50 -0.15
N ARG A 256 20.84 -4.84 1.14
CA ARG A 256 21.79 -4.20 2.08
C ARG A 256 23.24 -4.32 1.63
N LYS A 257 23.64 -5.51 1.16
CA LYS A 257 25.00 -5.75 0.66
C LYS A 257 25.28 -4.89 -0.57
N LYS A 258 24.39 -4.93 -1.57
CA LYS A 258 24.51 -4.16 -2.81
C LYS A 258 24.59 -2.65 -2.54
N ILE A 259 23.74 -2.11 -1.65
CA ILE A 259 23.78 -0.69 -1.26
C ILE A 259 25.11 -0.34 -0.60
N LYS A 260 25.59 -1.18 0.32
CA LYS A 260 26.90 -0.97 0.97
C LYS A 260 28.04 -0.93 -0.04
N GLU A 261 28.05 -1.83 -0.99
CA GLU A 261 29.14 -1.96 -1.96
C GLU A 261 29.09 -0.94 -3.10
N ARG A 262 27.89 -0.51 -3.50
CA ARG A 262 27.67 0.23 -4.75
C ARG A 262 27.26 1.69 -4.55
N LEU A 263 26.65 2.02 -3.41
CA LEU A 263 25.99 3.32 -3.20
C LEU A 263 26.56 4.10 -2.00
N GLN A 264 27.03 3.42 -0.95
CA GLN A 264 27.47 4.10 0.28
C GLN A 264 28.70 5.00 0.11
N SER A 265 29.53 4.78 -0.91
CA SER A 265 30.70 5.61 -1.18
C SER A 265 30.40 6.89 -1.98
N LEU A 266 29.16 7.06 -2.49
CA LEU A 266 28.80 8.22 -3.27
C LEU A 266 28.47 9.40 -2.34
N PRO A 267 29.23 10.50 -2.39
CA PRO A 267 29.13 11.58 -1.39
C PRO A 267 27.83 12.38 -1.50
N ASN A 268 27.18 12.34 -2.65
CA ASN A 268 25.95 13.06 -2.95
C ASN A 268 24.69 12.18 -2.83
N LEU A 269 24.81 10.96 -2.31
CA LEU A 269 23.70 10.04 -2.10
C LEU A 269 23.45 9.81 -0.61
N HIS A 270 22.25 10.18 -0.16
CA HIS A 270 21.89 10.25 1.25
C HIS A 270 20.75 9.28 1.58
N PHE A 271 20.99 8.35 2.49
CA PHE A 271 19.96 7.45 3.02
C PHE A 271 19.46 7.96 4.37
N LEU A 272 18.24 8.50 4.43
CA LEU A 272 17.68 9.08 5.66
C LEU A 272 16.87 8.08 6.50
N GLY A 273 16.83 6.82 6.06
CA GLY A 273 16.12 5.75 6.75
C GLY A 273 14.60 5.92 6.73
N ARG A 274 13.92 5.20 7.61
CA ARG A 274 12.45 5.23 7.71
C ARG A 274 12.00 6.53 8.39
N LYS A 275 11.02 7.18 7.77
CA LYS A 275 10.24 8.28 8.38
C LYS A 275 8.82 7.81 8.62
N SER A 276 8.18 8.36 9.65
CA SER A 276 6.79 8.03 9.94
C SER A 276 5.86 8.53 8.84
N PHE A 277 4.68 7.92 8.73
CA PHE A 277 3.65 8.35 7.78
C PHE A 277 3.24 9.83 7.93
N ARG A 278 3.39 10.40 9.13
CA ARG A 278 3.13 11.83 9.40
C ARG A 278 4.26 12.75 8.93
N GLU A 279 5.49 12.25 8.89
CA GLU A 279 6.67 13.04 8.50
C GLU A 279 6.92 13.03 6.99
N THR A 280 6.56 11.95 6.28
CA THR A 280 6.89 11.81 4.85
C THR A 280 6.42 12.99 3.98
N PRO A 281 5.25 13.61 4.19
CA PRO A 281 4.84 14.78 3.41
C PRO A 281 5.76 15.99 3.59
N GLN A 282 6.32 16.16 4.79
CA GLN A 282 7.21 17.27 5.09
C GLN A 282 8.54 17.09 4.33
N TYR A 283 9.06 15.86 4.29
CA TYR A 283 10.27 15.53 3.51
C TYR A 283 10.03 15.67 2.01
N LEU A 284 8.86 15.24 1.52
CA LEU A 284 8.49 15.37 0.12
C LEU A 284 8.55 16.84 -0.34
N ARG A 285 8.18 17.79 0.53
CA ARG A 285 8.24 19.23 0.19
C ARG A 285 9.64 19.74 -0.08
N GLU A 286 10.67 19.10 0.46
CA GLU A 286 12.07 19.50 0.26
C GLU A 286 12.64 19.00 -1.07
N PHE A 287 11.96 18.10 -1.78
CA PHE A 287 12.41 17.63 -3.08
C PHE A 287 12.24 18.71 -4.13
N ASP A 288 13.26 18.94 -4.95
CA ASP A 288 13.14 19.77 -6.15
C ASP A 288 12.56 18.93 -7.31
N VAL A 289 12.97 17.66 -7.41
CA VAL A 289 12.36 16.65 -8.30
C VAL A 289 12.18 15.35 -7.53
N ALA A 290 11.02 14.71 -7.69
CA ALA A 290 10.77 13.39 -7.15
C ALA A 290 11.00 12.31 -8.22
N ILE A 291 11.59 11.18 -7.84
CA ILE A 291 11.91 10.09 -8.79
C ILE A 291 11.21 8.78 -8.44
N ILE A 292 10.85 8.01 -9.46
CA ILE A 292 10.35 6.63 -9.34
C ILE A 292 11.25 5.71 -10.20
N PRO A 293 12.46 5.35 -9.70
CA PRO A 293 13.42 4.55 -10.44
C PRO A 293 13.11 3.05 -10.26
N HIS A 294 11.98 2.59 -10.79
CA HIS A 294 11.58 1.19 -10.66
C HIS A 294 12.23 0.29 -11.72
N LEU A 295 12.56 -0.94 -11.33
CA LEU A 295 13.03 -1.95 -12.28
C LEU A 295 11.96 -2.25 -13.33
N GLN A 296 12.35 -2.36 -14.59
CA GLN A 296 11.49 -2.79 -15.69
C GLN A 296 11.37 -4.32 -15.70
N ASN A 297 10.52 -4.85 -14.82
CA ASN A 297 10.30 -6.28 -14.61
C ASN A 297 8.82 -6.63 -14.43
N GLU A 298 8.51 -7.93 -14.42
CA GLU A 298 7.13 -8.42 -14.29
C GLU A 298 6.46 -8.04 -12.95
N PHE A 299 7.23 -7.87 -11.87
CA PHE A 299 6.67 -7.39 -10.61
C PHE A 299 6.15 -5.95 -10.76
N ASN A 300 7.01 -5.01 -11.18
CA ASN A 300 6.64 -3.58 -11.27
C ASN A 300 5.66 -3.27 -12.41
N ARG A 301 5.59 -4.11 -13.46
CA ARG A 301 4.56 -4.02 -14.49
C ARG A 301 3.15 -4.04 -13.91
N HIS A 302 2.96 -4.73 -12.78
CA HIS A 302 1.68 -4.85 -12.09
C HIS A 302 1.58 -3.94 -10.85
N THR A 303 2.52 -3.01 -10.66
CA THR A 303 2.47 -2.07 -9.54
C THR A 303 1.88 -0.75 -10.00
N ASN A 304 0.87 -0.26 -9.28
CA ASN A 304 0.36 1.10 -9.39
C ASN A 304 0.92 1.94 -8.23
N PRO A 305 2.01 2.69 -8.42
CA PRO A 305 2.78 3.20 -7.28
C PRO A 305 2.11 4.38 -6.60
N MET A 306 1.67 4.19 -5.35
CA MET A 306 1.10 5.27 -4.51
C MET A 306 1.90 6.57 -4.52
N LYS A 307 3.23 6.47 -4.58
CA LYS A 307 4.14 7.61 -4.55
C LYS A 307 3.96 8.55 -5.75
N LEU A 308 3.46 8.07 -6.89
CA LEU A 308 3.11 8.92 -8.02
C LEU A 308 2.07 9.95 -7.58
N TYR A 309 0.94 9.48 -7.04
CA TYR A 309 -0.14 10.35 -6.58
C TYR A 309 0.31 11.27 -5.43
N GLU A 310 1.14 10.78 -4.50
CA GLU A 310 1.71 11.62 -3.45
C GLU A 310 2.58 12.75 -4.02
N TYR A 311 3.41 12.47 -5.02
CA TYR A 311 4.29 13.46 -5.64
C TYR A 311 3.51 14.48 -6.47
N LEU A 312 2.49 14.03 -7.21
CA LEU A 312 1.56 14.89 -7.93
C LEU A 312 0.74 15.77 -6.97
N ALA A 313 0.25 15.21 -5.85
CA ALA A 313 -0.46 15.96 -4.81
C ALA A 313 0.41 17.04 -4.16
N ALA A 314 1.72 16.81 -4.07
CA ALA A 314 2.69 17.81 -3.62
C ALA A 314 3.13 18.80 -4.73
N GLY A 315 2.61 18.62 -5.94
CA GLY A 315 2.95 19.44 -7.11
C GLY A 315 4.39 19.29 -7.59
N LYS A 316 5.07 18.19 -7.26
CA LYS A 316 6.48 17.98 -7.60
C LYS A 316 6.64 17.56 -9.05
N PRO A 317 7.66 18.06 -9.78
CA PRO A 317 8.12 17.41 -11.00
C PRO A 317 8.49 15.95 -10.68
N VAL A 318 8.02 15.04 -11.53
CA VAL A 318 8.24 13.59 -11.35
C VAL A 318 8.95 13.02 -12.56
N VAL A 319 10.05 12.31 -12.31
CA VAL A 319 10.70 11.46 -13.34
C VAL A 319 10.58 10.01 -12.92
N ALA A 320 10.03 9.17 -13.80
CA ALA A 320 9.71 7.79 -13.48
C ALA A 320 10.11 6.85 -14.61
N THR A 321 10.44 5.61 -14.27
CA THR A 321 10.42 4.55 -15.27
C THR A 321 8.97 4.19 -15.61
N PRO A 322 8.66 3.77 -16.86
CA PRO A 322 7.30 3.39 -17.24
C PRO A 322 6.72 2.28 -16.35
N GLY A 323 5.41 2.33 -16.11
CA GLY A 323 4.71 1.38 -15.24
C GLY A 323 3.20 1.57 -15.24
N ALA A 324 2.47 0.65 -14.58
CA ALA A 324 1.01 0.67 -14.59
C ALA A 324 0.41 1.94 -13.96
N GLY A 325 -0.47 2.60 -14.72
CA GLY A 325 -1.17 3.84 -14.34
C GLY A 325 -0.33 5.11 -14.48
N LEU A 326 0.94 5.03 -14.90
CA LEU A 326 1.76 6.24 -15.12
C LEU A 326 1.44 6.92 -16.44
N ASP A 327 1.05 6.15 -17.46
CA ASP A 327 0.73 6.67 -18.79
C ASP A 327 -0.47 7.63 -18.77
N GLU A 328 -1.37 7.48 -17.79
CA GLU A 328 -2.51 8.37 -17.54
C GLU A 328 -2.05 9.80 -17.18
N PHE A 329 -0.83 9.94 -16.67
CA PHE A 329 -0.25 11.22 -16.24
C PHE A 329 0.94 11.66 -17.10
N LYS A 330 1.12 11.11 -18.31
CA LYS A 330 2.27 11.41 -19.19
C LYS A 330 2.46 12.89 -19.53
N ASP A 331 1.40 13.69 -19.48
CA ASP A 331 1.45 15.15 -19.72
C ASP A 331 1.85 15.92 -18.45
N LEU A 332 2.01 15.24 -17.32
CA LEU A 332 2.32 15.79 -16.00
C LEU A 332 3.62 15.23 -15.41
N VAL A 333 4.16 14.14 -15.97
CA VAL A 333 5.38 13.45 -15.52
C VAL A 333 6.30 13.15 -16.70
N TYR A 334 7.59 12.97 -16.42
CA TYR A 334 8.55 12.50 -17.41
C TYR A 334 8.76 11.00 -17.27
N LEU A 335 8.55 10.26 -18.35
CA LEU A 335 8.74 8.81 -18.39
C LEU A 335 9.99 8.45 -19.19
N ALA A 336 10.91 7.72 -18.56
CA ALA A 336 12.14 7.28 -19.19
C ALA A 336 12.61 5.95 -18.61
N ALA A 337 12.92 4.98 -19.47
CA ALA A 337 13.31 3.63 -19.04
C ALA A 337 14.83 3.45 -18.94
N LYS A 338 15.61 4.13 -19.79
CA LYS A 338 17.08 3.98 -19.86
C LYS A 338 17.78 5.01 -18.99
N PRO A 339 18.96 4.71 -18.43
CA PRO A 339 19.67 5.64 -17.54
C PRO A 339 19.96 7.01 -18.16
N GLU A 340 20.39 7.04 -19.41
CA GLU A 340 20.71 8.27 -20.16
C GLU A 340 19.44 9.12 -20.34
N ASP A 341 18.37 8.51 -20.83
CA ASP A 341 17.07 9.17 -21.06
C ASP A 341 16.47 9.67 -19.74
N PHE A 342 16.60 8.88 -18.66
CA PHE A 342 16.15 9.25 -17.32
C PHE A 342 16.93 10.47 -16.81
N ASN A 343 18.24 10.51 -17.05
CA ASN A 343 19.06 11.67 -16.68
C ASN A 343 18.68 12.92 -17.49
N GLN A 344 18.36 12.78 -18.78
CA GLN A 344 17.87 13.90 -19.58
C GLN A 344 16.51 14.39 -19.08
N ALA A 345 15.58 13.48 -18.78
CA ALA A 345 14.30 13.80 -18.17
C ALA A 345 14.46 14.50 -16.80
N LEU A 346 15.44 14.08 -15.99
CA LEU A 346 15.80 14.74 -14.74
C LEU A 346 16.28 16.18 -14.95
N ILE A 347 17.12 16.42 -15.95
CA ILE A 347 17.60 17.77 -16.29
C ILE A 347 16.43 18.64 -16.76
N GLN A 348 15.53 18.11 -17.59
CA GLN A 348 14.32 18.81 -18.05
C GLN A 348 13.39 19.14 -16.88
N ALA A 349 13.11 18.19 -16.00
CA ALA A 349 12.27 18.38 -14.82
C ALA A 349 12.81 19.48 -13.88
N LEU A 350 14.13 19.62 -13.77
CA LEU A 350 14.78 20.68 -12.98
C LEU A 350 14.70 22.06 -13.63
N GLN A 351 14.48 22.12 -14.94
CA GLN A 351 14.31 23.38 -15.69
C GLN A 351 12.86 23.87 -15.69
N GLU A 352 11.92 23.09 -15.14
CA GLU A 352 10.55 23.53 -14.98
C GLU A 352 10.47 24.80 -14.14
N ASN A 353 10.07 25.88 -14.79
CA ASN A 353 9.87 27.18 -14.15
C ASN A 353 8.39 27.53 -14.29
N GLY A 354 7.68 27.66 -13.16
CA GLY A 354 6.31 28.16 -13.15
C GLY A 354 5.36 27.38 -12.25
N ASN A 355 4.28 28.04 -11.83
CA ASN A 355 3.25 27.45 -10.97
C ASN A 355 2.22 26.62 -11.75
N GLU A 356 2.11 26.77 -13.07
CA GLU A 356 1.05 26.14 -13.86
C GLU A 356 1.11 24.60 -13.82
N LEU A 357 2.26 24.00 -14.17
CA LEU A 357 2.40 22.53 -14.14
C LEU A 357 2.25 21.98 -12.72
N LYS A 358 2.75 22.71 -11.72
CA LYS A 358 2.55 22.37 -10.31
C LYS A 358 1.06 22.32 -9.96
N GLU A 359 0.29 23.34 -10.32
CA GLU A 359 -1.15 23.41 -10.08
C GLU A 359 -1.90 22.30 -10.82
N ARG A 360 -1.56 22.05 -12.10
CA ARG A 360 -2.15 20.96 -12.88
C ARG A 360 -1.92 19.59 -12.25
N ARG A 361 -0.73 19.32 -11.72
CA ARG A 361 -0.42 18.08 -10.98
C ARG A 361 -1.27 17.95 -9.72
N MET A 362 -1.40 19.03 -8.96
CA MET A 362 -2.19 19.05 -7.73
C MET A 362 -3.67 18.81 -8.02
N VAL A 363 -4.23 19.47 -9.04
CA VAL A 363 -5.62 19.26 -9.48
C VAL A 363 -5.83 17.81 -9.92
N ALA A 364 -4.94 17.27 -10.75
CA ALA A 364 -5.04 15.88 -11.19
C ALA A 364 -5.04 14.91 -10.00
N ALA A 365 -4.13 15.09 -9.03
CA ALA A 365 -4.04 14.24 -7.85
C ALA A 365 -5.24 14.39 -6.88
N ALA A 366 -5.90 15.54 -6.86
CA ALA A 366 -7.09 15.74 -6.02
C ALA A 366 -8.26 14.84 -6.45
N HIS A 367 -8.35 14.51 -7.75
CA HIS A 367 -9.33 13.55 -8.30
C HIS A 367 -8.97 12.08 -8.02
N GLU A 368 -7.77 11.82 -7.51
CA GLU A 368 -7.22 10.49 -7.27
C GLU A 368 -7.29 10.11 -5.78
N SER A 369 -8.28 10.66 -5.05
CA SER A 369 -8.34 10.51 -3.60
C SER A 369 -8.67 9.09 -3.16
N TRP A 370 -8.16 8.68 -2.00
CA TRP A 370 -8.58 7.42 -1.38
C TRP A 370 -10.10 7.35 -1.20
N THR A 371 -10.77 8.47 -0.91
CA THR A 371 -12.24 8.51 -0.73
C THR A 371 -12.96 8.01 -1.98
N GLU A 372 -12.56 8.49 -3.16
CA GLU A 372 -13.18 8.05 -4.41
C GLU A 372 -12.92 6.56 -4.69
N ARG A 373 -11.67 6.08 -4.47
CA ARG A 373 -11.33 4.66 -4.64
C ARG A 373 -12.18 3.77 -3.75
N VAL A 374 -12.39 4.22 -2.51
CA VAL A 374 -13.21 3.53 -1.53
C VAL A 374 -14.66 3.48 -1.96
N ASN A 375 -15.24 4.60 -2.37
CA ASN A 375 -16.65 4.67 -2.79
C ASN A 375 -16.95 3.68 -3.92
N VAL A 376 -16.06 3.58 -4.91
CA VAL A 376 -16.20 2.57 -5.98
C VAL A 376 -16.23 1.14 -5.42
N MET A 377 -15.35 0.80 -4.48
CA MET A 377 -15.36 -0.52 -3.84
C MET A 377 -16.63 -0.75 -3.02
N LEU A 378 -17.08 0.26 -2.29
CA LEU A 378 -18.30 0.21 -1.47
C LEU A 378 -19.53 -0.08 -2.30
N ASP A 379 -19.75 0.67 -3.38
CA ASP A 379 -20.92 0.50 -4.24
C ASP A 379 -21.05 -0.94 -4.75
N LYS A 380 -19.92 -1.56 -5.07
CA LYS A 380 -19.87 -2.95 -5.55
C LYS A 380 -20.14 -3.95 -4.43
N ILE A 381 -19.61 -3.71 -3.23
CA ILE A 381 -19.88 -4.53 -2.05
C ILE A 381 -21.36 -4.45 -1.66
N PHE A 382 -21.93 -3.24 -1.67
CA PHE A 382 -23.34 -3.04 -1.33
C PHE A 382 -24.28 -3.68 -2.33
N ALA A 383 -24.01 -3.56 -3.62
CA ALA A 383 -24.78 -4.25 -4.65
C ALA A 383 -24.79 -5.78 -4.45
N LYS A 384 -23.73 -6.36 -3.88
CA LYS A 384 -23.66 -7.79 -3.52
C LYS A 384 -24.34 -8.13 -2.21
N LEU A 385 -24.40 -7.20 -1.26
CA LEU A 385 -25.14 -7.40 -0.01
C LEU A 385 -26.65 -7.32 -0.21
N ASP A 386 -27.09 -6.58 -1.22
CA ASP A 386 -28.51 -6.37 -1.57
C ASP A 386 -29.07 -7.47 -2.50
N SER A 387 -28.22 -8.32 -3.08
CA SER A 387 -28.57 -9.46 -3.96
C SER A 387 -28.67 -10.77 -3.18
#